data_AF-A0A843XU48-F1
#
_entry.id   AF-A0A843XU48-F1
#
_cell.length_a   1.000
_cell.length_b   1.000
_cell.length_c   1.000
_cell.angle_alpha   90.00
_cell.angle_beta   90.00
_cell.angle_gamma   90.00
#
_symmetry.space_group_name_H-M   'P 1'
#
loop_
_entity.id
_entity.type
_entity.pdbx_description
1 polymer ?
#
loop_
_entity_poly.entity_id
_entity_poly.type
_entity_poly.pdbx_seq_one_letter_code
_entity_poly.pdbx_strand_id
1 'polypeptide(L)'
;MSNLSRELVFLILQFLDEEKFKHTVHKLEQEFGFFFNMKYFEEMVLGGEWEEVEKYLSGFTKVDDNRYSMKIFFEIRKHDRTRAVEILVKDLKVFSSFNDDLFKEITQLLTLDNFRENE
;
A
#
# COMPACT_ATOMS: atom_id res chain seq x y z
N MET A 1 12.88 19.83 11.44
CA MET A 1 12.52 21.09 10.75
C MET A 1 11.89 22.04 11.74
N SER A 2 12.03 23.36 11.56
CA SER A 2 11.31 24.33 12.38
C SER A 2 9.82 24.34 12.01
N ASN A 3 8.94 24.80 12.91
CA ASN A 3 7.51 24.96 12.61
C ASN A 3 7.28 25.83 11.36
N LEU A 4 8.10 26.86 11.18
CA LEU A 4 8.06 27.74 10.00
C LEU A 4 8.29 26.98 8.69
N SER A 5 9.27 26.07 8.66
CA SER A 5 9.53 25.26 7.46
C SER A 5 8.34 24.35 7.11
N ARG A 6 7.62 23.84 8.13
CA ARG A 6 6.43 23.02 7.91
C ARG A 6 5.27 23.83 7.34
N GLU A 7 5.01 25.02 7.88
CA GLU A 7 3.98 25.94 7.36
C GLU A 7 4.26 26.35 5.92
N LEU A 8 5.52 26.61 5.59
CA LEU A 8 5.92 26.92 4.22
C LEU A 8 5.61 25.78 3.24
N VAL A 9 5.81 24.51 3.65
CA VAL A 9 5.45 23.36 2.81
C VAL A 9 3.95 23.34 2.51
N PHE A 10 3.08 23.69 3.48
CA PHE A 10 1.64 23.78 3.21
C PHE A 10 1.27 24.87 2.21
N LEU A 11 1.93 26.04 2.28
CA LEU A 11 1.73 27.11 1.29
C LEU A 11 2.17 26.67 -0.12
N ILE A 12 3.28 25.93 -0.21
CA ILE A 12 3.75 25.38 -1.49
C ILE A 12 2.75 24.34 -2.02
N LEU A 13 2.25 23.44 -1.16
CA LEU A 13 1.23 22.45 -1.56
C LEU A 13 -0.02 23.13 -2.10
N GLN A 14 -0.51 24.18 -1.44
CA GLN A 14 -1.66 24.96 -1.91
C GLN A 14 -1.39 25.58 -3.28
N PHE A 15 -0.24 26.23 -3.46
CA PHE A 15 0.14 26.83 -4.74
C PHE A 15 0.18 25.78 -5.87
N LEU A 16 0.78 24.61 -5.61
CA LEU A 16 0.87 23.54 -6.59
C LEU A 16 -0.51 22.97 -6.98
N ASP A 17 -1.45 22.90 -6.04
CA ASP A 17 -2.83 22.46 -6.32
C ASP A 17 -3.60 23.50 -7.15
N GLU A 18 -3.47 24.79 -6.81
CA GLU A 18 -4.08 25.91 -7.56
C GLU A 18 -3.59 25.96 -9.02
N GLU A 19 -2.29 25.73 -9.24
CA GLU A 19 -1.67 25.64 -10.57
C GLU A 19 -1.87 24.28 -11.26
N LYS A 20 -2.59 23.34 -10.62
CA LYS A 20 -2.94 22.01 -11.13
C LYS A 20 -1.73 21.09 -11.38
N PHE A 21 -0.63 21.27 -10.65
CA PHE A 21 0.54 20.39 -10.69
C PHE A 21 0.36 19.13 -9.83
N LYS A 22 -0.68 18.35 -10.10
CA LYS A 22 -1.12 17.21 -9.27
C LYS A 22 0.00 16.21 -8.93
N HIS A 23 0.80 15.80 -9.92
CA HIS A 23 1.90 14.88 -9.68
C HIS A 23 2.95 15.45 -8.72
N THR A 24 3.26 16.75 -8.84
CA THR A 24 4.20 17.44 -7.96
C THR A 24 3.64 17.56 -6.55
N VAL A 25 2.34 17.83 -6.40
CA VAL A 25 1.65 17.86 -5.09
C VAL A 25 1.87 16.54 -4.35
N HIS A 26 1.49 15.41 -4.96
CA HIS A 26 1.54 14.11 -4.29
C HIS A 26 2.97 13.63 -4.02
N LYS A 27 3.91 13.97 -4.91
CA LYS A 27 5.32 13.70 -4.67
C LYS A 27 5.87 14.49 -3.48
N LEU A 28 5.46 15.75 -3.34
CA LEU A 28 5.83 16.59 -2.20
C LEU A 28 5.20 16.10 -0.89
N GLU A 29 3.92 15.70 -0.93
CA GLU A 29 3.23 15.05 0.20
C GLU A 29 4.01 13.82 0.69
N GLN A 30 4.42 12.95 -0.24
CA GLN A 30 5.18 11.73 0.04
C GLN A 30 6.58 12.02 0.60
N GLU A 31 7.34 12.94 0.00
CA GLU A 31 8.73 13.21 0.40
C GLU A 31 8.82 13.89 1.77
N PHE A 32 7.85 14.76 2.10
CA PHE A 32 7.85 15.50 3.36
C PHE A 32 7.06 14.80 4.47
N GLY A 33 6.09 13.95 4.13
CA GLY A 33 5.29 13.18 5.09
C GLY A 33 4.41 14.04 6.02
N PHE A 34 4.17 15.31 5.69
CA PHE A 34 3.45 16.26 6.56
C PHE A 34 1.93 16.24 6.40
N PHE A 35 1.45 15.81 5.23
CA PHE A 35 0.03 15.77 4.89
C PHE A 35 -0.25 14.50 4.07
N PHE A 36 -1.13 13.65 4.60
CA PHE A 36 -1.58 12.45 3.91
C PHE A 36 -2.88 12.75 3.17
N ASN A 37 -2.87 12.63 1.85
CA ASN A 37 -4.02 12.92 1.01
C ASN A 37 -4.91 11.68 0.86
N MET A 38 -5.92 11.58 1.71
CA MET A 38 -6.87 10.45 1.71
C MET A 38 -7.56 10.26 0.36
N LYS A 39 -7.94 11.35 -0.32
CA LYS A 39 -8.62 11.27 -1.60
C LYS A 39 -7.72 10.67 -2.67
N TYR A 40 -6.47 11.13 -2.74
CA TYR A 40 -5.48 10.57 -3.67
C TYR A 40 -5.18 9.09 -3.37
N PHE A 41 -5.05 8.74 -2.09
CA PHE A 41 -4.84 7.36 -1.67
C PHE A 41 -6.03 6.46 -2.06
N GLU A 42 -7.26 6.89 -1.83
CA GLU A 42 -8.47 6.18 -2.24
C GLU A 42 -8.55 6.01 -3.77
N GLU A 43 -8.22 7.06 -4.54
CA GLU A 43 -8.18 7.00 -6.00
C GLU A 43 -7.18 5.95 -6.51
N MET A 44 -5.96 5.89 -5.95
CA MET A 44 -4.96 4.86 -6.30
C MET A 44 -5.40 3.44 -5.90
N VAL A 45 -5.98 3.28 -4.71
CA VAL A 45 -6.49 1.99 -4.22
C VAL A 45 -7.63 1.48 -5.12
N LEU A 46 -8.57 2.34 -5.49
CA LEU A 46 -9.67 2.00 -6.39
C LEU A 46 -9.18 1.76 -7.83
N GLY A 47 -8.11 2.44 -8.25
CA GLY A 47 -7.43 2.21 -9.51
C GLY A 47 -6.64 0.89 -9.57
N GLY A 48 -6.41 0.24 -8.43
CA GLY A 48 -5.58 -0.96 -8.33
C GLY A 48 -4.08 -0.71 -8.55
N GLU A 49 -3.62 0.53 -8.34
CA GLU A 49 -2.23 0.95 -8.53
C GLU A 49 -1.37 0.57 -7.31
N TRP A 50 -1.34 -0.71 -6.94
CA TRP A 50 -0.79 -1.20 -5.66
C TRP A 50 0.67 -0.81 -5.40
N GLU A 51 1.50 -0.72 -6.45
CA GLU A 51 2.90 -0.27 -6.32
C GLU A 51 2.98 1.20 -5.89
N GLU A 52 2.16 2.07 -6.49
CA GLU A 52 2.11 3.49 -6.12
C GLU A 52 1.41 3.72 -4.76
N VAL A 53 0.41 2.90 -4.42
CA VAL A 53 -0.22 2.88 -3.09
C VAL A 53 0.81 2.64 -1.99
N GLU A 54 1.62 1.57 -2.12
CA GLU A 54 2.67 1.27 -1.14
C GLU A 54 3.76 2.34 -1.13
N LYS A 55 4.18 2.80 -2.31
CA LYS A 55 5.21 3.83 -2.43
C LYS A 55 4.77 5.13 -1.76
N TYR A 56 3.55 5.60 -1.99
CA TYR A 56 2.99 6.78 -1.32
C TYR A 56 2.92 6.56 0.20
N LEU A 57 2.36 5.44 0.66
CA LEU A 57 2.23 5.12 2.08
C LEU A 57 3.60 5.10 2.79
N SER A 58 4.64 4.63 2.11
CA SER A 58 6.01 4.56 2.66
C SER A 58 6.62 5.92 3.02
N GLY A 59 6.08 7.02 2.47
CA GLY A 59 6.47 8.39 2.84
C GLY A 59 6.01 8.79 4.25
N PHE A 60 5.04 8.07 4.82
CA PHE A 60 4.41 8.40 6.10
C PHE A 60 4.68 7.36 7.18
N THR A 61 4.80 6.09 6.80
CA THR A 61 5.04 5.00 7.74
C THR A 61 5.69 3.78 7.07
N LYS A 62 6.47 3.04 7.84
CA LYS A 62 7.04 1.74 7.48
C LYS A 62 6.19 0.60 8.03
N VAL A 63 6.31 -0.57 7.42
CA VAL A 63 5.55 -1.78 7.79
C VAL A 63 5.68 -2.18 9.26
N ASP A 64 6.81 -1.88 9.89
CA ASP A 64 7.17 -2.27 11.25
C ASP A 64 7.05 -1.14 12.28
N ASP A 65 6.60 0.06 11.90
CA ASP A 65 6.48 1.19 12.81
C ASP A 65 5.49 0.93 13.96
N ASN A 66 4.36 0.28 13.65
CA ASN A 66 3.32 -0.08 14.62
C ASN A 66 2.32 -1.10 14.05
N ARG A 67 1.45 -1.64 14.92
CA ARG A 67 0.43 -2.64 14.55
C ARG A 67 -0.57 -2.16 13.49
N TYR A 68 -0.86 -0.86 13.43
CA TYR A 68 -1.79 -0.31 12.43
C TYR A 68 -1.13 -0.27 11.04
N SER A 69 0.11 0.23 10.97
CA SER A 69 0.88 0.22 9.72
C SER A 69 1.04 -1.21 9.18
N MET A 70 1.44 -2.14 10.04
CA MET A 70 1.55 -3.56 9.69
C MET A 70 0.24 -4.11 9.09
N LYS A 71 -0.90 -3.77 9.70
CA LYS A 71 -2.22 -4.18 9.19
C LYS A 71 -2.54 -3.55 7.83
N ILE A 72 -2.26 -2.26 7.63
CA ILE A 72 -2.54 -1.56 6.37
C ILE A 72 -1.72 -2.17 5.23
N PHE A 73 -0.40 -2.33 5.41
CA PHE A 73 0.45 -2.97 4.40
C PHE A 73 0.05 -4.40 4.11
N PHE A 74 -0.39 -5.16 5.13
CA PHE A 74 -0.89 -6.51 4.94
C PHE A 74 -2.14 -6.55 4.04
N GLU A 75 -3.12 -5.70 4.28
CA GLU A 75 -4.34 -5.65 3.45
C GLU A 75 -4.03 -5.20 2.01
N ILE A 76 -3.11 -4.24 1.81
CA ILE A 76 -2.68 -3.80 0.48
C ILE A 76 -2.03 -4.96 -0.30
N ARG A 77 -1.07 -5.66 0.31
CA ARG A 77 -0.37 -6.80 -0.32
C ARG A 77 -1.28 -7.98 -0.61
N LYS A 78 -2.31 -8.15 0.21
CA LYS A 78 -3.33 -9.18 0.00
C LYS A 78 -4.16 -8.92 -1.24
N HIS A 79 -4.44 -7.65 -1.57
CA HIS A 79 -5.20 -7.28 -2.75
C HIS A 79 -4.38 -7.26 -4.04
N ASP A 80 -3.06 -7.13 -3.95
CA ASP A 80 -2.17 -7.35 -5.10
C ASP A 80 -2.05 -8.85 -5.40
N ARG A 81 -2.91 -9.35 -6.29
CA ARG A 81 -2.95 -10.76 -6.74
C ARG A 81 -1.58 -11.28 -7.19
N THR A 82 -0.76 -10.41 -7.80
CA THR A 82 0.59 -10.75 -8.29
C THR A 82 1.54 -10.98 -7.13
N ARG A 83 1.52 -10.11 -6.11
CA ARG A 83 2.29 -10.29 -4.87
C ARG A 83 1.73 -11.39 -3.98
N ALA A 84 0.43 -11.63 -3.96
CA ALA A 84 -0.17 -12.75 -3.23
C ALA A 84 0.37 -14.10 -3.73
N VAL A 85 0.52 -14.24 -5.06
CA VAL A 85 1.18 -15.40 -5.67
C VAL A 85 2.68 -15.44 -5.30
N GLU A 86 3.41 -14.33 -5.37
CA GLU A 86 4.83 -14.30 -5.00
C GLU A 86 5.07 -14.64 -3.52
N ILE A 87 4.27 -14.12 -2.59
CA ILE A 87 4.31 -14.42 -1.15
C ILE A 87 4.00 -15.90 -0.93
N LEU A 88 2.98 -16.45 -1.60
CA LEU A 88 2.68 -17.88 -1.52
C LEU A 88 3.88 -18.73 -2.00
N VAL A 89 4.48 -18.37 -3.13
CA VAL A 89 5.55 -19.16 -3.76
C VAL A 89 6.89 -19.03 -3.02
N LYS A 90 7.21 -17.86 -2.46
CA LYS A 90 8.46 -17.65 -1.71
C LYS A 90 8.34 -18.03 -0.25
N ASP A 91 7.31 -17.56 0.43
CA ASP A 91 7.20 -17.63 1.89
C ASP A 91 6.44 -18.89 2.33
N LEU A 92 5.43 -19.32 1.56
CA LEU A 92 4.59 -20.47 1.94
C LEU A 92 5.05 -21.80 1.33
N LYS A 93 5.87 -21.81 0.27
CA LYS A 93 6.40 -23.04 -0.34
C LYS A 93 7.27 -23.87 0.61
N VAL A 94 7.92 -23.24 1.59
CA VAL A 94 8.69 -23.96 2.63
C VAL A 94 7.76 -24.81 3.53
N PHE A 95 6.48 -24.46 3.63
CA PHE A 95 5.50 -25.20 4.43
C PHE A 95 4.86 -26.36 3.66
N SER A 96 5.02 -26.44 2.33
CA SER A 96 4.46 -27.53 1.53
C SER A 96 5.10 -28.89 1.87
N SER A 97 6.35 -28.90 2.36
CA SER A 97 7.00 -30.12 2.86
C SER A 97 6.42 -30.63 4.19
N PHE A 98 5.69 -29.79 4.91
CA PHE A 98 5.08 -30.13 6.21
C PHE A 98 3.59 -30.44 6.08
N ASN A 99 2.88 -29.75 5.17
CA ASN A 99 1.47 -30.03 4.88
C ASN A 99 1.13 -29.63 3.44
N ASP A 100 1.24 -30.61 2.54
CA ASP A 100 1.03 -30.43 1.10
C ASP A 100 -0.43 -30.11 0.76
N ASP A 101 -1.38 -30.65 1.53
CA ASP A 101 -2.82 -30.44 1.30
C ASP A 101 -3.24 -29.01 1.64
N LEU A 102 -2.74 -28.46 2.76
CA LEU A 102 -2.97 -27.06 3.12
C LEU A 102 -2.35 -26.09 2.09
N PHE A 103 -1.16 -26.42 1.56
CA PHE A 103 -0.53 -25.61 0.53
C PHE A 103 -1.34 -25.60 -0.78
N LYS A 104 -1.91 -26.75 -1.18
CA LYS A 104 -2.82 -26.83 -2.33
C LYS A 104 -4.09 -26.02 -2.11
N GLU A 105 -4.68 -26.08 -0.92
CA GLU A 105 -5.89 -25.33 -0.57
C GLU A 105 -5.65 -23.82 -0.68
N ILE A 106 -4.55 -23.31 -0.11
CA ILE A 106 -4.19 -21.89 -0.23
C ILE A 106 -3.89 -21.50 -1.69
N THR A 107 -3.29 -22.39 -2.47
CA THR A 107 -3.07 -22.15 -3.91
C THR A 107 -4.39 -22.06 -4.69
N GLN A 108 -5.39 -22.85 -4.32
CA GLN A 108 -6.74 -22.80 -4.91
C GLN A 108 -7.46 -21.49 -4.58
N LEU A 109 -7.27 -20.95 -3.38
CA LEU A 109 -7.83 -19.64 -3.00
C LEU A 109 -7.37 -18.49 -3.91
N LEU A 110 -6.17 -18.59 -4.50
CA LEU A 110 -5.67 -17.60 -5.46
C LEU A 110 -6.37 -17.66 -6.82
N THR A 111 -6.93 -18.82 -7.18
CA THR A 111 -7.69 -18.98 -8.43
C THR A 111 -9.12 -18.47 -8.34
N LEU A 112 -9.62 -18.21 -7.14
CA LEU A 112 -10.93 -17.61 -6.91
C LEU A 112 -10.87 -16.09 -7.15
N ASP A 113 -11.89 -15.54 -7.79
CA ASP A 113 -12.06 -14.08 -7.90
C ASP A 113 -12.45 -13.46 -6.54
N ASN A 114 -13.06 -14.26 -5.67
CA ASN A 114 -13.29 -13.93 -4.27
C ASN A 114 -13.08 -15.17 -3.39
N PHE A 115 -12.01 -15.18 -2.59
CA PHE A 115 -11.68 -16.30 -1.72
C PHE A 115 -12.72 -16.58 -0.61
N ARG A 116 -13.67 -15.64 -0.37
CA ARG A 116 -14.80 -15.87 0.53
C ARG A 116 -15.84 -16.83 -0.04
N GLU A 117 -15.70 -17.23 -1.29
CA GLU A 117 -16.52 -18.27 -1.94
C GLU A 117 -16.01 -19.68 -1.63
N ASN A 118 -14.88 -19.80 -0.93
CA ASN A 118 -14.41 -21.08 -0.41
C ASN A 118 -15.17 -21.39 0.90
N GLU A 119 -16.09 -22.35 0.86
CA GLU A 119 -16.78 -22.91 2.04
C GLU A 119 -15.89 -23.90 2.81
#